data_AF-A0A1V5K2J1-F1
#
_entry.id   AF-A0A1V5K2J1-F1
#
_cell.length_a   1.000
_cell.length_b   1.000
_cell.length_c   1.000
_cell.angle_alpha   90.00
_cell.angle_beta   90.00
_cell.angle_gamma   90.00
#
_symmetry.space_group_name_H-M   'P 1'
#
loop_
_entity.id
_entity.type
_entity.pdbx_description
1 polymer ?
#
loop_
_entity_poly.entity_id
_entity_poly.type
_entity_poly.pdbx_seq_one_letter_code
_entity_poly.pdbx_strand_id
1 'polypeptide(L)'
;MTEVRDYLTGQAISGGGTQVAQIDLPQEDCIQLMLFDGGKVTLRPSGTEPKLKLYIAVKGTSHGDAVSRADTVAESMTRLLP
;
A
#
# COMPACT_ATOMS: atom_id res chain seq x y z
N MET A 1 -3.80 -8.67 9.64
CA MET A 1 -4.55 -9.15 8.45
C MET A 1 -4.07 -8.32 7.28
N THR A 2 -3.65 -8.94 6.19
CA THR A 2 -3.24 -8.22 4.98
C THR A 2 -4.49 -7.91 4.18
N GLU A 3 -4.74 -6.63 3.92
CA GLU A 3 -5.87 -6.14 3.13
C GLU A 3 -5.33 -5.34 1.95
N VAL A 4 -5.91 -5.51 0.78
CA VAL A 4 -5.65 -4.73 -0.41
C VAL A 4 -6.85 -3.84 -0.68
N ARG A 5 -6.64 -2.54 -0.74
CA ARG A 5 -7.68 -1.57 -1.13
C ARG A 5 -7.39 -1.10 -2.55
N ASP A 6 -8.28 -1.44 -3.46
CA ASP A 6 -8.30 -0.92 -4.81
C ASP A 6 -9.32 0.22 -4.85
N TYR A 7 -8.80 1.45 -4.88
CA TYR A 7 -9.64 2.65 -4.91
C TYR A 7 -10.21 2.92 -6.30
N LEU A 8 -9.70 2.28 -7.35
CA LEU A 8 -10.25 2.42 -8.69
C LEU A 8 -11.56 1.64 -8.81
N THR A 9 -11.56 0.41 -8.28
CA THR A 9 -12.77 -0.43 -8.24
C THR A 9 -13.64 -0.21 -7.01
N GLY A 10 -13.14 0.51 -6.00
CA GLY A 10 -13.84 0.75 -4.74
C GLY A 10 -13.93 -0.50 -3.85
N GLN A 11 -12.94 -1.38 -3.90
CA GLN A 11 -12.95 -2.67 -3.23
C GLN A 11 -11.83 -2.81 -2.19
N ALA A 12 -12.20 -3.27 -1.00
CA ALA A 12 -11.26 -3.76 0.01
C ALA A 12 -11.28 -5.29 0.01
N ILE A 13 -10.17 -5.91 -0.32
CA ILE A 13 -10.00 -7.34 -0.54
C ILE A 13 -9.13 -7.91 0.58
N SER A 14 -9.60 -8.96 1.23
CA SER A 14 -8.88 -9.60 2.34
C SER A 14 -9.16 -11.11 2.41
N GLY A 15 -8.58 -11.80 3.39
CA GLY A 15 -8.73 -13.25 3.54
C GLY A 15 -8.20 -14.04 2.34
N GLY A 16 -7.11 -13.58 1.71
CA GLY A 16 -6.56 -14.21 0.50
C GLY A 16 -7.42 -14.05 -0.75
N GLY A 17 -8.28 -13.01 -0.81
CA GLY A 17 -9.17 -12.75 -1.94
C GLY A 17 -10.60 -13.24 -1.74
N THR A 18 -10.90 -13.90 -0.63
CA THR A 18 -12.23 -14.48 -0.36
C THR A 18 -13.22 -13.47 0.22
N GLN A 19 -12.74 -12.38 0.81
CA GLN A 19 -13.56 -11.35 1.44
C GLN A 19 -13.41 -10.04 0.66
N VAL A 20 -14.53 -9.51 0.18
CA VAL A 20 -14.59 -8.25 -0.56
C VAL A 20 -15.60 -7.33 0.14
N ALA A 21 -15.16 -6.13 0.51
CA ALA A 21 -15.99 -5.06 1.04
C ALA A 21 -15.96 -3.85 0.10
N GLN A 22 -17.04 -3.05 0.10
CA GLN A 22 -17.11 -1.81 -0.66
C GLN A 22 -16.46 -0.66 0.12
N ILE A 23 -15.76 0.21 -0.59
CA ILE A 23 -15.14 1.43 -0.06
C ILE A 23 -16.03 2.61 -0.40
N ASP A 24 -16.59 3.29 0.61
CA ASP A 24 -17.38 4.51 0.46
C ASP A 24 -16.47 5.76 0.47
N LEU A 25 -15.57 5.82 -0.51
CA LEU A 25 -14.68 6.95 -0.76
C LEU A 25 -14.65 7.22 -2.27
N PRO A 26 -14.27 8.45 -2.71
CA PRO A 26 -14.09 8.73 -4.12
C PRO A 26 -13.15 7.74 -4.81
N GLN A 27 -13.45 7.42 -6.06
CA GLN A 27 -12.60 6.56 -6.86
C GLN A 27 -11.30 7.27 -7.21
N GLU A 28 -10.19 6.55 -7.10
CA GLU A 28 -8.85 7.04 -7.41
C GLU A 28 -8.03 5.91 -8.03
N ASP A 29 -7.17 6.25 -9.00
CA ASP A 29 -6.24 5.28 -9.60
C ASP A 29 -5.07 5.02 -8.62
N CYS A 30 -5.34 4.26 -7.57
CA CYS A 30 -4.34 3.77 -6.65
C CYS A 30 -4.74 2.48 -5.94
N ILE A 31 -3.72 1.69 -5.60
CA ILE A 31 -3.84 0.49 -4.76
C ILE A 31 -3.12 0.74 -3.45
N GLN A 32 -3.72 0.34 -2.33
CA GLN A 32 -3.13 0.42 -1.00
C GLN A 32 -3.06 -0.97 -0.35
N LEU A 33 -1.86 -1.38 0.06
CA LEU A 33 -1.60 -2.59 0.84
C LEU A 33 -1.55 -2.22 2.32
N MET A 34 -2.45 -2.78 3.12
CA MET A 34 -2.46 -2.62 4.58
C MET A 34 -1.52 -3.66 5.20
N LEU A 35 -0.51 -3.19 5.93
CA LEU A 35 0.48 -4.03 6.60
C LEU A 35 -0.01 -4.42 8.00
N PHE A 36 0.49 -5.56 8.50
CA PHE A 36 0.00 -6.18 9.74
C PHE A 36 0.22 -5.33 11.00
N ASP A 37 1.14 -4.38 10.98
CA ASP A 37 1.52 -3.50 12.11
C ASP A 37 0.88 -2.10 12.04
N GLY A 38 -0.12 -1.92 11.17
CA GLY A 38 -0.74 -0.62 10.93
C GLY A 38 0.03 0.27 9.97
N GLY A 39 1.12 -0.23 9.37
CA GLY A 39 1.72 0.37 8.19
C GLY A 39 0.85 0.21 6.95
N LYS A 40 1.21 0.93 5.88
CA LYS A 40 0.58 0.83 4.57
C LYS A 40 1.54 1.21 3.46
N VAL A 41 1.35 0.60 2.30
CA VAL A 41 2.04 0.94 1.05
C VAL A 41 1.00 1.38 0.03
N THR A 42 1.18 2.51 -0.62
CA THR A 42 0.28 2.99 -1.68
C THR A 42 1.03 3.09 -2.99
N LEU A 43 0.48 2.48 -4.05
CA LEU A 43 0.99 2.54 -5.41
C LEU A 43 0.03 3.34 -6.28
N ARG A 44 0.56 4.29 -7.06
CA ARG A 44 -0.22 5.15 -7.96
C ARG A 44 0.60 5.58 -9.18
N PRO A 45 0.04 5.57 -10.41
CA PRO A 45 0.70 6.18 -11.56
C PRO A 45 0.85 7.70 -11.40
N SER A 46 1.94 8.27 -11.92
CA SER A 46 2.26 9.69 -11.79
C SER A 46 1.30 10.63 -12.56
N GLY A 47 0.47 10.10 -13.46
CA GLY A 47 -0.53 10.85 -14.25
C GLY A 47 0.03 11.56 -15.49
N THR A 48 1.24 12.11 -15.41
CA THR A 48 1.86 12.89 -16.52
C THR A 48 3.12 12.27 -17.10
N GLU A 49 3.70 11.27 -16.43
CA GLU A 49 4.96 10.64 -16.82
C GLU A 49 4.85 9.12 -16.62
N PRO A 50 5.63 8.30 -17.35
CA PRO A 50 5.67 6.85 -17.20
C PRO A 50 6.42 6.46 -15.92
N LYS A 51 5.92 6.93 -14.77
CA LYS A 51 6.49 6.71 -13.44
C LYS A 51 5.40 6.18 -12.51
N LEU A 52 5.79 5.23 -11.66
CA LEU A 52 4.97 4.76 -10.56
C LEU A 52 5.42 5.45 -9.27
N LYS A 53 4.48 6.05 -8.53
CA LYS A 53 4.73 6.64 -7.21
C LYS A 53 4.44 5.60 -6.15
N LEU A 54 5.43 5.39 -5.27
CA LEU A 54 5.34 4.51 -4.12
C LEU A 54 5.37 5.34 -2.84
N TYR A 55 4.31 5.24 -2.03
CA TYR A 55 4.23 5.87 -0.72
C TYR A 55 4.27 4.80 0.36
N ILE A 56 5.20 4.92 1.30
CA ILE A 56 5.38 3.97 2.40
C ILE A 56 5.11 4.70 3.71
N ALA A 57 4.20 4.16 4.51
CA ALA A 57 3.98 4.60 5.88
C ALA A 57 4.13 3.39 6.81
N VAL A 58 4.98 3.51 7.82
CA VAL A 58 5.25 2.44 8.80
C VAL A 58 5.12 2.99 10.20
N LYS A 59 4.90 2.10 11.16
CA LYS A 59 4.85 2.44 12.58
C LYS A 59 6.04 1.79 13.29
N GLY A 60 6.94 2.61 13.81
CA GLY A 60 8.05 2.17 14.66
C GLY A 60 7.83 2.54 16.12
N THR A 61 8.59 1.89 16.99
CA THR A 61 8.69 2.21 18.43
C THR A 61 9.61 3.40 18.72
N SER A 62 10.42 3.78 17.73
CA SER A 62 11.29 4.96 17.73
C SER A 62 11.45 5.46 16.30
N HIS A 63 12.08 6.63 16.13
CA HIS A 63 12.42 7.13 14.80
C HIS A 63 13.35 6.17 14.03
N GLY A 64 14.40 5.66 14.69
CA GLY A 64 15.34 4.73 14.05
C GLY A 64 14.70 3.40 13.62
N ASP A 65 13.81 2.85 14.45
CA ASP A 65 13.01 1.66 14.10
C ASP A 65 12.07 1.95 12.91
N ALA A 66 11.40 3.11 12.91
CA ALA A 66 10.54 3.50 11.80
C ALA A 66 11.31 3.64 10.48
N VAL A 67 12.51 4.24 10.50
CA VAL A 67 13.37 4.36 9.31
C VAL A 67 13.79 2.98 8.81
N SER A 68 14.30 2.11 9.69
CA SER A 68 14.74 0.76 9.31
C SER A 68 13.61 -0.09 8.71
N ARG A 69 12.39 0.02 9.26
CA ARG A 69 11.20 -0.62 8.69
C ARG A 69 10.83 -0.06 7.33
N ALA A 70 10.87 1.26 7.16
CA ALA A 70 10.55 1.91 5.90
C ALA A 70 11.52 1.47 4.80
N ASP A 71 12.82 1.40 5.10
CA ASP A 71 13.86 0.93 4.17
C ASP A 71 13.62 -0.52 3.77
N THR A 72 13.33 -1.39 4.75
CA THR A 72 13.03 -2.82 4.48
C THR A 72 11.83 -2.98 3.56
N VAL A 73 10.77 -2.19 3.78
CA VAL A 73 9.58 -2.20 2.91
C VAL A 73 9.93 -1.67 1.52
N ALA A 74 10.70 -0.58 1.43
CA ALA A 74 11.12 -0.01 0.16
C ALA A 74 11.92 -1.01 -0.68
N GLU A 75 12.93 -1.65 -0.08
CA GLU A 75 13.73 -2.69 -0.76
C GLU A 75 12.85 -3.86 -1.25
N SER A 76 11.92 -4.31 -0.42
CA SER A 76 11.01 -5.41 -0.77
C SER A 76 10.11 -5.04 -1.94
N MET A 77 9.57 -3.82 -1.95
CA MET A 77 8.73 -3.33 -3.04
C MET A 77 9.53 -3.15 -4.33
N THR A 78 10.75 -2.63 -4.27
CA THR A 78 11.63 -2.51 -5.44
C THR A 78 11.97 -3.87 -6.06
N ARG A 79 12.05 -4.94 -5.28
CA ARG A 79 12.26 -6.30 -5.80
C ARG A 79 11.02 -6.90 -6.47
N LEU A 80 9.82 -6.49 -6.02
CA LEU A 80 8.54 -7.02 -6.52
C LEU A 80 8.05 -6.27 -7.76
N LEU A 81 8.45 -5.02 -7.92
CA LEU A 81 8.11 -4.20 -9.06
C LEU A 81 9.14 -4.43 -10.19
N PRO A 82 8.70 -4.58 -11.44
CA PRO A 82 9.57 -4.84 -12.58
C PRO A 82 10.50 -3.68 -12.93
#